data_AF-A0A392U370-F1
#
_entry.id   AF-A0A392U370-F1
#
_cell.length_a   1.000
_cell.length_b   1.000
_cell.length_c   1.000
_cell.angle_alpha   90.00
_cell.angle_beta   90.00
_cell.angle_gamma   90.00
#
_symmetry.space_group_name_H-M   'P 1'
#
loop_
_entity.id
_entity.type
_entity.pdbx_description
1 polymer ?
#
loop_
_entity_poly.entity_id
_entity_poly.type
_entity_poly.pdbx_seq_one_letter_code
_entity_poly.pdbx_strand_id
1 'polypeptide(L)' 'MNTKQVKESLKESVELFAVFASLKLESGVKMEEMPVVCEFPDVFPGDVSDVPPE' A
#
# COMPACT_ATOMS: atom_id res chain seq x y z
N MET A 1 21.67 5.69 13.07
CA MET A 1 20.21 5.82 13.25
C MET A 1 19.80 4.83 14.35
N ASN A 2 19.02 5.25 15.36
CA ASN A 2 18.58 4.33 16.43
C ASN A 2 17.20 3.74 16.12
N THR A 3 16.84 2.64 16.78
CA THR A 3 15.57 1.92 16.56
C THR A 3 14.33 2.78 16.83
N LYS A 4 14.38 3.72 17.79
CA LYS A 4 13.28 4.65 18.05
C LYS A 4 13.08 5.62 16.88
N GLN A 5 14.16 6.22 16.38
CA GLN A 5 14.12 7.12 15.22
C GLN A 5 13.64 6.39 13.97
N VAL A 6 14.08 5.15 13.74
CA VAL A 6 13.58 4.32 12.63
C VAL A 6 12.08 4.09 12.74
N LYS A 7 11.57 3.77 13.94
CA LYS A 7 10.12 3.57 14.17
C LYS A 7 9.31 4.84 13.93
N GLU A 8 9.78 5.99 14.42
CA GLU A 8 9.09 7.28 14.19
C GLU A 8 9.11 7.66 12.70
N SER A 9 10.24 7.52 12.00
CA SER A 9 10.31 7.77 10.55
C SER A 9 9.43 6.83 9.73
N LEU A 10 9.28 5.57 10.16
CA LEU A 10 8.33 4.63 9.54
C LEU A 10 6.89 5.06 9.74
N LYS A 11 6.53 5.57 10.94
CA LYS A 11 5.16 6.02 11.22
C LYS A 11 4.74 7.16 10.29
N GLU A 12 5.59 8.18 10.12
CA GLU A 12 5.35 9.27 9.17
C GLU A 12 5.18 8.74 7.74
N SER A 13 6.01 7.77 7.33
CA SER A 13 5.91 7.18 6.00
C SER A 13 4.61 6.39 5.77
N VAL A 14 4.09 5.71 6.80
CA VAL A 14 2.83 4.96 6.73
C VAL A 14 1.64 5.89 6.56
N GLU A 15 1.60 6.99 7.33
CA GLU A 15 0.55 8.00 7.23
C GLU A 15 0.53 8.66 5.84
N LEU A 16 1.71 9.02 5.32
CA LEU A 16 1.83 9.58 3.97
C LEU A 16 1.39 8.58 2.89
N PHE A 17 1.76 7.31 3.02
CA PHE A 17 1.33 6.26 2.10
C PHE A 17 -0.18 6.06 2.11
N ALA A 18 -0.81 6.10 3.29
CA ALA A 18 -2.27 5.97 3.41
C ALA A 18 -2.99 7.13 2.71
N VAL A 19 -2.51 8.36 2.86
CA VAL A 19 -3.06 9.54 2.17
C VAL A 19 -2.88 9.40 0.66
N PHE A 20 -1.68 9.02 0.20
CA PHE A 20 -1.40 8.85 -1.23
C PHE A 20 -2.23 7.74 -1.88
N ALA A 21 -2.36 6.60 -1.20
CA ALA A 21 -3.21 5.50 -1.65
C ALA A 21 -4.68 5.93 -1.74
N SER A 22 -5.18 6.66 -0.74
CA SER A 22 -6.54 7.21 -0.75
C SER A 22 -6.77 8.16 -1.93
N LEU A 23 -5.83 9.08 -2.18
CA LEU A 23 -5.90 10.01 -3.32
C LEU A 23 -5.88 9.28 -4.67
N LYS A 24 -5.06 8.23 -4.80
CA LYS A 24 -5.06 7.39 -6.01
C LYS A 24 -6.40 6.69 -6.19
N LEU A 25 -6.94 6.10 -5.14
CA LEU A 25 -8.25 5.44 -5.18
C LEU A 25 -9.37 6.43 -5.55
N GLU A 26 -9.35 7.63 -4.97
CA GLU A 26 -10.30 8.71 -5.30
C GLU A 26 -10.19 9.16 -6.76
N SER A 27 -8.98 9.13 -7.34
CA SER A 27 -8.75 9.44 -8.75
C SER A 27 -9.25 8.35 -9.73
N GLY A 28 -9.80 7.26 -9.22
CA GLY A 28 -10.33 6.14 -10.01
C GLY A 28 -9.27 5.11 -10.42
N VAL A 29 -8.04 5.22 -9.91
CA VAL A 29 -7.04 4.16 -10.04
C VAL A 29 -7.54 2.95 -9.28
N LYS A 30 -7.51 1.79 -9.92
CA LYS A 30 -7.94 0.55 -9.27
C LYS A 30 -6.92 0.15 -8.20
N MET A 31 -7.41 -0.46 -7.12
CA MET A 31 -6.53 -0.95 -6.06
C MET A 31 -5.50 -1.97 -6.59
N GLU A 32 -5.89 -2.78 -7.57
CA GLU A 32 -5.04 -3.76 -8.25
C GLU A 32 -3.83 -3.15 -8.97
N GLU A 33 -3.92 -1.88 -9.38
CA GLU A 33 -2.85 -1.17 -10.10
C GLU A 33 -1.85 -0.49 -9.15
N MET A 34 -2.12 -0.53 -7.85
CA MET A 34 -1.26 0.10 -6.87
C MET A 34 -0.03 -0.80 -6.63
N PRO A 35 1.21 -0.26 -6.73
CA PRO A 35 2.43 -1.08 -6.69
C PRO A 35 2.53 -2.00 -5.46
N VAL A 36 2.09 -1.53 -4.29
CA VAL A 36 2.09 -2.31 -3.04
C VAL A 36 1.18 -3.55 -3.11
N VAL A 37 0.10 -3.48 -3.89
CA VAL A 37 -0.85 -4.59 -4.04
C VAL A 37 -0.28 -5.63 -5.00
N CYS A 38 0.42 -5.20 -6.06
CA CYS A 38 1.13 -6.12 -6.97
C CYS A 38 2.34 -6.77 -6.32
N GLU A 39 3.05 -6.05 -5.45
CA GLU A 39 4.27 -6.55 -4.77
C GLU A 39 3.94 -7.48 -3.59
N PHE A 40 2.75 -7.34 -3.01
CA PHE A 40 2.27 -8.13 -1.86
C PHE A 40 0.85 -8.68 -2.07
N PRO A 41 0.63 -9.53 -3.09
CA PRO A 41 -0.72 -10.04 -3.39
C PRO A 41 -1.31 -10.88 -2.24
N ASP A 42 -0.48 -11.61 -1.51
CA ASP A 42 -0.89 -12.44 -0.36
C ASP A 42 -1.41 -11.62 0.85
N VAL A 43 -1.16 -10.31 0.88
CA VAL A 43 -1.60 -9.41 1.95
C VAL A 43 -3.02 -8.89 1.68
N PHE A 44 -3.48 -8.90 0.43
CA PHE A 44 -4.81 -8.40 0.01
C PHE A 44 -5.70 -9.47 -0.66
N PRO A 45 -5.70 -10.74 -0.24
CA PRO A 45 -6.27 -11.85 -1.03
C PRO A 45 -7.80 -11.79 -1.20
N GLY A 46 -8.51 -10.98 -0.41
CA GLY A 46 -9.96 -10.77 -0.54
C GLY A 46 -10.34 -9.45 -1.24
N ASP A 47 -9.40 -8.52 -1.38
CA ASP A 47 -9.64 -7.16 -1.87
C ASP A 47 -9.26 -6.99 -3.35
N VAL A 48 -8.47 -7.92 -3.89
CA VAL A 48 -8.18 -8.01 -5.33
C VAL A 48 -8.78 -9.28 -5.93
N SER A 49 -9.88 -9.14 -6.66
CA SER A 49 -10.61 -10.30 -7.21
C SER A 49 -10.04 -10.82 -8.55
N ASP A 50 -9.10 -10.10 -9.17
CA ASP A 50 -8.78 -10.28 -10.60
C ASP A 50 -7.28 -10.43 -10.91
N VAL A 51 -6.43 -10.61 -9.89
CA VAL A 51 -5.01 -10.91 -10.15
C VAL A 51 -4.93 -12.36 -10.64
N PRO A 52 -4.49 -12.63 -11.88
CA PRO A 52 -4.30 -13.99 -12.34
C PRO A 52 -3.24 -14.66 -11.47
N PRO A 53 -3.42 -15.92 -11.06
CA PRO A 53 -2.37 -16.64 -10.33
C PRO A 53 -1.12 -16.72 -11.21
N GLU A 54 0.05 -16.46 -10.62
CA GLU A 54 1.34 -16.82 -11.24
C GLU A 54 1.48 -18.33 -11.41
#